data_AF-A0A919YGX8-F1
#
_entry.id   AF-A0A919YGX8-F1
#
_cell.length_a   1.000
_cell.length_b   1.000
_cell.length_c   1.000
_cell.angle_alpha   90.00
_cell.angle_beta   90.00
_cell.angle_gamma   90.00
#
_symmetry.space_group_name_H-M   'P 1'
#
loop_
_entity.id
_entity.type
_entity.pdbx_description
1 polymer ?
#
loop_
_entity_poly.entity_id
_entity_poly.type
_entity_poly.pdbx_seq_one_letter_code
_entity_poly.pdbx_strand_id
1 'polypeptide(L)'
;MKIQWSLIAGLVFALLTAIFAVVNVDPVRVNLMFTQVNIPLILLIVGCTLIGGIIVGSYGIYRQYKLQKELKFLSAQLAQIQSETGYTFPSPEVKADDVPKDTGDSDLPTS
;
A
#
# COMPACT_ATOMS: atom_id res chain seq x y z
N MET A 1 15.72 1.71 -1.15
CA MET A 1 15.80 2.49 -2.41
C MET A 1 14.44 2.93 -2.98
N LYS A 2 13.35 2.16 -2.81
CA LYS A 2 12.01 2.50 -3.36
C LYS A 2 11.45 3.86 -2.91
N ILE A 3 11.68 4.23 -1.64
CA ILE A 3 11.19 5.52 -1.11
C ILE A 3 11.91 6.71 -1.77
N GLN A 4 13.22 6.62 -2.01
CA GLN A 4 14.01 7.68 -2.65
C GLN A 4 13.60 7.88 -4.10
N TRP A 5 13.35 6.79 -4.83
CA TRP A 5 12.79 6.83 -6.18
C TRP A 5 11.38 7.42 -6.21
N SER A 6 10.54 7.12 -5.22
CA SER A 6 9.21 7.72 -5.08
C SER A 6 9.30 9.24 -4.82
N LEU A 7 10.23 9.68 -3.98
CA LEU A 7 10.46 11.10 -3.71
C LEU A 7 10.93 11.85 -4.98
N ILE A 8 11.86 11.28 -5.74
CA ILE A 8 12.30 11.86 -7.02
C ILE A 8 11.13 11.95 -8.00
N ALA A 9 10.34 10.88 -8.14
CA ALA A 9 9.19 10.86 -9.04
C ALA A 9 8.12 11.89 -8.62
N GLY A 10 7.87 12.01 -7.31
CA GLY A 10 6.96 13.02 -6.76
C GLY A 10 7.44 14.44 -7.01
N LEU A 11 8.74 14.72 -6.89
CA LEU A 11 9.32 16.03 -7.19
C LEU A 11 9.19 16.39 -8.67
N VAL A 12 9.49 15.46 -9.57
CA VAL A 12 9.31 15.66 -11.02
C VAL A 12 7.84 15.91 -11.35
N PHE A 13 6.92 15.14 -10.75
CA PHE A 13 5.49 15.34 -10.93
C PHE A 13 5.01 16.69 -10.40
N ALA A 14 5.50 17.14 -9.25
CA ALA A 14 5.19 18.44 -8.69
C ALA A 14 5.69 19.58 -9.61
N LEU A 15 6.89 19.46 -10.17
CA LEU A 15 7.43 20.41 -11.14
C LEU A 15 6.55 20.48 -12.40
N LEU A 16 6.14 19.34 -12.95
CA LEU A 16 5.23 19.30 -14.10
C LEU A 16 3.90 19.97 -13.77
N THR A 17 3.31 19.64 -12.61
CA THR A 17 2.06 20.25 -12.16
C THR A 17 2.18 21.77 -12.00
N ALA A 18 3.31 22.27 -11.49
CA ALA A 18 3.57 23.70 -11.37
C ALA A 18 3.67 24.39 -12.74
N ILE A 19 4.33 23.78 -13.72
CA ILE A 19 4.39 24.29 -15.10
C ILE A 19 2.97 24.36 -15.68
N PHE A 20 2.18 23.31 -15.54
CA PHE A 20 0.78 23.30 -15.98
C PHE A 20 -0.03 24.40 -15.31
N ALA A 21 0.20 24.66 -14.03
CA ALA A 21 -0.52 25.69 -13.29
C ALA A 21 -0.22 27.10 -13.78
N VAL A 22 1.03 27.38 -14.17
CA VAL A 22 1.43 28.69 -14.71
C VAL A 22 0.89 28.87 -16.13
N VAL A 23 1.01 27.85 -16.99
CA VAL A 23 0.60 27.95 -18.41
C VAL A 23 -0.92 27.98 -18.56
N ASN A 24 -1.66 27.26 -17.70
CA ASN A 24 -3.11 27.13 -17.79
C ASN A 24 -3.82 27.87 -16.63
N VAL A 25 -3.33 29.07 -16.31
CA VAL A 25 -3.97 29.98 -15.35
C VAL A 25 -5.15 30.74 -15.98
N ASP A 26 -5.70 30.23 -17.07
CA ASP A 26 -6.84 30.85 -17.74
C ASP A 26 -8.10 30.69 -16.88
N PRO A 27 -8.79 31.81 -16.59
CA PRO A 27 -9.97 31.81 -15.73
C PRO A 27 -11.15 31.19 -16.46
N VAL A 28 -11.72 30.12 -15.90
CA VAL A 28 -12.89 29.42 -16.44
C VAL A 28 -14.10 29.68 -15.54
N ARG A 29 -15.22 30.04 -16.18
CA ARG A 29 -16.50 30.19 -15.50
C ARG A 29 -17.08 28.82 -15.19
N VAL A 30 -17.25 28.52 -13.91
CA VAL A 30 -17.88 27.29 -13.44
C VAL A 30 -19.17 27.59 -12.68
N ASN A 31 -20.19 26.78 -12.96
CA ASN A 31 -21.48 26.83 -12.30
C ASN A 31 -21.53 25.76 -11.20
N LEU A 32 -21.44 26.19 -9.95
CA LEU A 32 -21.47 25.33 -8.76
C LEU A 32 -22.89 25.06 -8.27
N MET A 33 -23.85 24.96 -9.19
CA MET A 33 -25.29 24.77 -8.96
C MET A 33 -26.00 25.96 -8.28
N PHE A 34 -25.38 26.60 -7.30
CA PHE A 34 -25.94 27.72 -6.53
C PHE A 34 -25.23 29.05 -6.78
N THR A 35 -24.03 29.01 -7.36
CA THR A 35 -23.22 30.20 -7.63
C THR A 35 -22.35 29.98 -8.86
N GLN A 36 -22.02 31.07 -9.55
CA GLN A 36 -21.06 31.06 -10.64
C GLN A 36 -19.80 31.78 -10.19
N VAL A 37 -18.67 31.09 -10.29
CA VAL A 37 -17.37 31.64 -9.92
C VAL A 37 -16.42 31.53 -11.10
N ASN A 38 -15.51 32.51 -11.20
CA ASN A 38 -14.46 32.49 -12.20
C ASN A 38 -13.14 32.17 -11.50
N ILE A 39 -12.63 30.96 -11.74
CA ILE A 39 -11.41 30.45 -11.11
C ILE A 39 -10.55 29.77 -12.18
N PRO A 40 -9.21 29.76 -12.03
CA PRO A 40 -8.35 29.06 -12.96
C PRO A 40 -8.67 27.55 -13.00
N LEU A 41 -8.67 26.95 -14.19
CA LEU A 41 -9.05 25.55 -14.39
C LEU A 41 -8.20 24.59 -13.54
N ILE A 42 -6.89 24.83 -13.46
CA ILE A 42 -5.98 24.01 -12.66
C ILE A 42 -6.33 24.03 -11.17
N LEU A 43 -6.76 25.18 -10.64
CA LEU A 43 -7.10 25.34 -9.23
C LEU A 43 -8.33 24.50 -8.87
N LEU A 44 -9.29 24.43 -9.80
CA LEU A 44 -10.45 23.56 -9.68
C LEU A 44 -10.06 22.08 -9.69
N ILE A 45 -9.23 21.64 -10.65
CA ILE A 45 -8.79 20.25 -10.76
C ILE A 45 -8.00 19.83 -9.51
N VAL A 46 -7.02 20.63 -9.09
CA VAL A 46 -6.21 20.37 -7.89
C VAL A 46 -7.10 20.35 -6.64
N GLY A 47 -8.04 21.28 -6.51
CA GLY A 47 -8.99 21.30 -5.40
C GLY A 47 -9.86 20.04 -5.33
N CYS A 48 -10.49 19.66 -6.45
CA CYS A 48 -11.34 18.47 -6.52
C CYS A 48 -10.54 17.18 -6.28
N THR A 49 -9.36 17.06 -6.88
CA THR A 49 -8.49 15.88 -6.69
C THR A 49 -7.95 15.79 -5.26
N LEU A 50 -7.61 16.91 -4.63
CA LEU A 50 -7.20 16.96 -3.23
C LEU A 50 -8.34 16.49 -2.31
N ILE A 51 -9.56 16.99 -2.50
CA ILE A 51 -10.74 16.57 -1.73
C ILE A 51 -11.00 15.07 -1.93
N GLY A 52 -10.99 14.59 -3.18
CA GLY A 52 -11.14 13.16 -3.49
C GLY A 52 -10.05 12.31 -2.82
N GLY A 53 -8.80 12.77 -2.86
CA GLY A 53 -7.67 12.13 -2.21
C GLY A 53 -7.81 12.06 -0.69
N ILE A 54 -8.31 13.12 -0.05
CA ILE A 54 -8.61 13.13 1.39
C ILE A 54 -9.69 12.10 1.71
N ILE A 55 -10.77 12.03 0.92
CA ILE A 55 -11.86 11.07 1.14
C ILE A 55 -11.34 9.63 1.03
N VAL A 56 -10.64 9.29 -0.06
CA VAL A 56 -10.11 7.95 -0.29
C VAL A 56 -9.04 7.59 0.74
N GLY A 57 -8.14 8.53 1.05
CA GLY A 57 -7.10 8.34 2.06
C GLY A 57 -7.69 8.08 3.45
N SER A 58 -8.70 8.85 3.85
CA SER A 58 -9.42 8.67 5.11
C SER A 58 -10.10 7.31 5.17
N TYR A 59 -10.77 6.89 4.09
CA TYR A 59 -11.37 5.56 4.01
C TYR A 59 -10.33 4.44 4.10
N GLY A 60 -9.17 4.60 3.45
CA GLY A 60 -8.06 3.66 3.53
C GLY A 60 -7.52 3.50 4.95
N ILE A 61 -7.31 4.61 5.66
CA ILE A 61 -6.87 4.62 7.07
C ILE A 61 -7.91 3.95 7.95
N TYR A 62 -9.19 4.28 7.80
CA TYR A 62 -10.28 3.68 8.57
C TYR A 62 -10.34 2.16 8.37
N ARG A 63 -10.29 1.70 7.12
CA ARG A 63 -10.29 0.26 6.79
C ARG A 63 -9.10 -0.44 7.41
N GLN A 64 -7.92 0.15 7.30
CA GLN A 64 -6.69 -0.42 7.87
C GLN A 64 -6.78 -0.53 9.40
N TYR A 65 -7.33 0.48 10.06
CA TYR A 65 -7.53 0.46 11.50
C TYR A 65 -8.52 -0.66 11.93
N LYS A 66 -9.63 -0.83 11.20
CA LYS A 66 -10.59 -1.91 11.46
C LYS A 66 -9.92 -3.28 11.33
N LEU A 67 -9.17 -3.51 10.25
CA LEU A 67 -8.42 -4.74 10.02
C LEU A 67 -7.41 -5.02 11.15
N GLN A 68 -6.67 -4.01 11.60
CA GLN A 68 -5.75 -4.16 12.73
C GLN A 68 -6.45 -4.52 14.04
N LYS A 69 -7.64 -3.95 14.30
CA LYS A 69 -8.44 -4.33 15.47
C LYS A 69 -8.90 -5.77 15.41
N GLU A 70 -9.40 -6.20 14.26
CA GLU A 70 -9.85 -7.58 14.04
C GLU A 70 -8.69 -8.56 14.19
N LEU A 71 -7.50 -8.25 13.63
CA LEU A 71 -6.29 -9.05 13.84
C LEU A 71 -5.91 -9.16 15.32
N LYS A 72 -5.97 -8.08 16.08
CA LYS A 72 -5.69 -8.11 17.53
C LYS A 72 -6.71 -8.96 18.30
N PHE A 73 -8.00 -8.83 17.97
CA PHE A 73 -9.06 -9.62 18.59
C PHE A 73 -8.93 -11.12 18.28
N LEU A 74 -8.66 -11.45 17.01
CA LEU A 74 -8.53 -12.84 16.57
C LEU A 74 -7.24 -13.48 17.11
N SER A 75 -6.12 -12.75 17.12
CA SER A 75 -4.87 -13.24 17.74
C SER A 75 -4.99 -13.44 19.25
N ALA A 76 -5.74 -12.59 19.97
CA ALA A 76 -6.00 -12.79 21.39
C ALA A 76 -6.82 -14.05 21.68
N GLN A 77 -7.88 -14.29 20.89
CA GLN A 77 -8.69 -15.52 21.01
C GLN A 77 -7.87 -16.77 20.69
N LEU A 78 -7.04 -16.73 19.64
CA LEU A 78 -6.14 -17.83 19.32
C LEU A 78 -5.15 -18.11 20.44
N ALA A 79 -4.60 -17.08 21.09
CA ALA A 79 -3.70 -17.25 22.22
C ALA A 79 -4.40 -17.90 23.42
N GLN A 80 -5.64 -17.51 23.72
CA GLN A 80 -6.44 -18.12 24.79
C GLN A 80 -6.74 -19.60 24.51
N ILE A 81 -7.24 -19.92 23.30
CA ILE A 81 -7.55 -21.30 22.91
C ILE A 81 -6.29 -22.18 22.98
N GLN A 82 -5.15 -21.71 22.48
CA GLN A 82 -3.88 -22.44 22.55
C GLN A 82 -3.45 -22.69 24.00
N SER A 83 -3.65 -21.71 24.91
CA SER A 83 -3.33 -21.89 26.33
C SER A 83 -4.23 -22.91 27.03
N GLU A 84 -5.50 -23.03 26.63
CA GLU A 84 -6.47 -23.94 27.23
C GLU A 84 -6.40 -25.37 26.66
N THR A 85 -6.17 -25.51 25.35
CA THR A 85 -6.15 -26.82 24.67
C THR A 85 -4.74 -27.38 24.43
N GLY A 86 -3.68 -26.59 24.62
CA GLY A 86 -2.31 -26.98 24.28
C GLY A 86 -2.07 -27.16 22.77
N TYR A 87 -3.02 -26.74 21.93
CA TYR A 87 -2.93 -26.83 20.48
C TYR A 87 -1.76 -25.97 20.00
N THR A 88 -0.87 -26.56 19.20
CA THR A 88 0.16 -25.81 18.48
C THR A 88 -0.19 -25.87 17.00
N PHE A 89 -0.07 -24.73 16.32
CA PHE A 89 -0.19 -24.74 14.86
C PHE A 89 0.81 -25.75 14.30
N PRO A 90 0.42 -26.60 13.34
CA PRO A 90 1.40 -27.33 12.56
C PRO A 90 2.35 -26.28 12.01
N SER A 91 3.61 -26.32 12.45
CA SER A 91 4.68 -25.55 11.80
C SER A 91 4.51 -25.80 10.32
N PRO A 92 4.43 -24.79 9.44
CA PRO A 92 4.43 -25.04 8.02
C PRO A 92 5.69 -25.86 7.78
N GLU A 93 5.51 -27.16 7.53
CA GLU A 93 6.59 -28.05 7.17
C GLU A 93 7.22 -27.37 5.96
N VAL A 94 8.39 -26.79 6.18
CA VAL A 94 9.39 -26.73 5.14
C VAL A 94 9.50 -28.17 4.70
N LYS A 95 8.82 -28.52 3.59
CA LYS A 95 8.99 -29.81 2.94
C LYS A 95 10.48 -29.97 2.77
N ALA A 96 11.08 -30.84 3.59
CA ALA A 96 12.49 -31.18 3.56
C ALA A 96 12.83 -32.03 2.32
N ASP A 97 11.94 -32.07 1.33
CA ASP A 97 12.04 -32.89 0.12
C ASP A 97 12.65 -32.13 -1.07
N ASP A 98 12.94 -30.83 -0.94
CA ASP A 98 13.67 -30.03 -1.95
C ASP A 98 15.13 -29.76 -1.54
N VAL A 99 15.75 -30.63 -0.74
CA VAL A 99 17.21 -30.72 -0.71
C VAL A 99 17.59 -31.64 -1.87
N PRO A 100 18.31 -31.15 -2.92
CA PRO A 100 18.84 -32.04 -3.95
C PRO A 100 19.69 -33.09 -3.25
N LYS A 101 19.28 -34.36 -3.32
CA LYS A 101 20.21 -35.45 -3.03
C LYS A 101 21.30 -35.35 -4.08
N ASP A 102 22.45 -34.86 -3.65
CA ASP A 102 23.68 -34.99 -4.40
C ASP A 102 24.01 -36.48 -4.51
N THR A 103 23.49 -37.10 -5.57
CA THR A 103 23.92 -38.40 -6.06
C THR A 103 25.32 -38.23 -6.64
N GLY A 104 26.32 -38.36 -5.77
CA GLY A 104 27.70 -38.64 -6.12
C GLY A 104 28.07 -40.02 -5.62
N ASP A 105 27.58 -41.06 -6.29
CA ASP A 105 28.19 -42.39 -6.25
C ASP A 105 29.37 -42.39 -7.23
N SER A 106 30.59 -42.52 -6.71
CA SER A 106 31.69 -43.15 -7.43
C SER A 106 32.72 -43.68 -6.42
N ASP A 107 32.56 -44.98 -6.14
CA ASP A 107 33.64 -45.98 -6.08
C ASP A 107 34.46 -46.15 -4.77
N LEU A 108 34.11 -47.24 -4.07
CA LEU A 108 34.91 -48.08 -3.14
C LEU A 108 36.22 -48.63 -3.79
N PRO A 109 37.10 -49.41 -3.09
CA PRO A 109 37.39 -49.57 -1.66
C PRO A 109 38.90 -49.49 -1.32
N THR A 110 39.20 -49.66 -0.04
CA THR A 110 40.50 -49.94 0.58
C THR A 110 41.39 -50.98 -0.13
N SER A 111 42.69 -50.65 -0.30
CA SER A 111 43.86 -51.53 -0.11
C SER A 111 45.12 -50.67 0.01
#